data_AF-A0A6A4FXZ5-F1
#
_entry.id   AF-A0A6A4FXZ5-F1
#
_cell.length_a   1.000
_cell.length_b   1.000
_cell.length_c   1.000
_cell.angle_alpha   90.00
_cell.angle_beta   90.00
_cell.angle_gamma   90.00
#
_symmetry.space_group_name_H-M   'P 1'
#
loop_
_entity.id
_entity.type
_entity.pdbx_description
1 polymer ?
#
loop_
_entity_poly.entity_id
_entity_poly.type
_entity_poly.pdbx_seq_one_letter_code
_entity_poly.pdbx_strand_id
1 'polypeptide(L)'
;MAPQYLSYGGVSDVRSRKSGQSGDDVSSCVICLEQMGDGLAALPCGHVFHHICLEQALARYAACPICRREASPRDRVRLYLSLGASDADRGDRVQHGSSPRHDADNCNFSKIIAAERLREMKTELDRANDNQRLLGRHSHRLQSKLERQAQQLEQTEHRLQHIQRDLDSANVQLKRWQRIAELGFHQSSMAKAAHVDLEVRVQATADRMLKKVRAHEQQVRCSSCRERMTDVERAVLAFASAAGPAPRSPCCQRHHRPEEPRATTTRRPEPSRRRRRGPYDS
;
A
#
# COMPACT_ATOMS: atom_id res chain seq x y z
N MET A 1 -23.06 3.99 -10.08
CA MET A 1 -22.78 3.21 -11.32
C MET A 1 -22.34 1.82 -10.90
N ALA A 2 -23.22 0.83 -11.09
CA ALA A 2 -22.98 -0.56 -10.73
C ALA A 2 -22.25 -1.28 -11.89
N PRO A 3 -21.29 -2.19 -11.62
CA PRO A 3 -20.68 -2.98 -12.68
C PRO A 3 -21.57 -4.19 -13.02
N GLN A 4 -21.76 -4.36 -14.32
CA GLN A 4 -22.61 -5.34 -14.97
C GLN A 4 -21.98 -6.73 -14.93
N TYR A 5 -22.74 -7.74 -14.48
CA TYR A 5 -22.39 -9.16 -14.65
C TYR A 5 -22.81 -9.62 -16.04
N LEU A 6 -21.86 -10.23 -16.76
CA LEU A 6 -22.04 -10.79 -18.10
C LEU A 6 -22.89 -12.08 -18.03
N SER A 7 -23.94 -12.07 -18.85
CA SER A 7 -24.81 -13.18 -19.21
C SER A 7 -24.17 -14.03 -20.31
N TYR A 8 -24.09 -15.34 -20.09
CA TYR A 8 -24.01 -16.38 -21.13
C TYR A 8 -25.19 -17.30 -20.84
N GLY A 9 -26.14 -17.60 -21.72
CA GLY A 9 -26.01 -17.92 -23.15
C GLY A 9 -26.49 -19.36 -23.28
N GLY A 10 -27.79 -19.54 -23.58
CA GLY A 10 -28.50 -20.81 -23.54
C GLY A 10 -28.07 -21.84 -24.59
N VAL A 11 -28.41 -23.10 -24.32
CA VAL A 11 -28.32 -24.21 -25.28
C VAL A 11 -29.67 -24.95 -25.36
N SER A 12 -30.39 -24.59 -26.42
CA SER A 12 -31.31 -25.34 -27.26
C SER A 12 -31.64 -26.81 -26.91
N ASP A 13 -32.89 -27.00 -26.48
CA ASP A 13 -33.96 -27.75 -27.15
C ASP A 13 -33.56 -29.02 -27.94
N VAL A 14 -33.74 -30.20 -27.32
CA VAL A 14 -33.78 -31.49 -28.02
C VAL A 14 -35.16 -32.12 -27.85
N ARG A 15 -35.85 -32.18 -28.99
CA ARG A 15 -37.20 -32.67 -29.29
C ARG A 15 -37.58 -33.96 -28.55
N SER A 16 -38.63 -33.84 -27.74
CA SER A 16 -39.44 -34.93 -27.18
C SER A 16 -40.19 -35.66 -28.30
N ARG A 17 -39.93 -36.97 -28.45
CA ARG A 17 -40.81 -37.89 -29.17
C ARG A 17 -41.66 -38.63 -28.14
N LYS A 18 -42.97 -38.37 -28.18
CA LYS A 18 -44.00 -39.15 -27.48
C LYS A 18 -44.11 -40.53 -28.13
N SER A 19 -43.97 -41.59 -27.33
CA SER A 19 -44.62 -42.87 -27.59
C SER A 19 -45.33 -43.27 -26.29
N GLY A 20 -46.66 -43.26 -26.32
CA GLY A 20 -47.47 -43.74 -25.21
C GLY A 20 -47.56 -45.26 -25.20
N GLN A 21 -47.62 -45.84 -24.01
CA GLN A 21 -48.50 -46.95 -23.61
C GLN A 21 -48.32 -47.21 -22.10
N SER A 22 -49.45 -47.44 -21.41
CA SER A 22 -49.70 -48.19 -20.15
C SER A 22 -48.57 -48.26 -19.12
N GLY A 23 -48.75 -47.82 -17.86
CA GLY A 23 -49.64 -48.50 -16.91
C GLY A 23 -48.86 -49.63 -16.25
N ASP A 24 -48.34 -49.38 -15.04
CA ASP A 24 -47.69 -50.31 -14.10
C ASP A 24 -46.60 -51.24 -14.66
N ASP A 25 -45.35 -50.75 -14.70
CA ASP A 25 -44.18 -51.64 -14.71
C ASP A 25 -43.13 -51.11 -13.73
N VAL A 26 -43.21 -51.65 -12.52
CA VAL A 26 -42.11 -51.68 -11.57
C VAL A 26 -40.88 -52.20 -12.31
N SER A 27 -39.82 -51.38 -12.43
CA SER A 27 -38.58 -51.78 -13.11
C SER A 27 -38.09 -53.13 -12.59
N SER A 28 -38.14 -54.19 -13.40
CA SER A 28 -37.70 -55.55 -13.07
C SER A 28 -36.45 -55.92 -13.85
N CYS A 29 -35.54 -56.68 -13.24
CA CYS A 29 -34.31 -57.14 -13.87
C CYS A 29 -34.58 -58.17 -14.96
N VAL A 30 -34.27 -57.89 -16.23
CA VAL A 30 -34.53 -58.83 -17.35
C VAL A 30 -33.73 -60.13 -17.31
N ILE A 31 -32.78 -60.27 -16.38
CA ILE A 31 -31.94 -61.48 -16.23
C ILE A 31 -32.58 -62.47 -15.25
N CYS A 32 -33.05 -61.98 -14.09
CA CYS A 32 -33.70 -62.82 -13.07
C CYS A 32 -35.22 -62.65 -13.01
N LEU A 33 -35.77 -61.67 -13.73
CA LEU A 33 -37.18 -61.27 -13.76
C LEU A 33 -37.74 -60.79 -12.42
N GLU A 34 -36.87 -60.49 -11.45
CA GLU A 34 -37.25 -59.96 -10.13
C GLU A 34 -37.25 -58.42 -10.11
N GLN A 35 -37.99 -57.84 -9.15
CA GLN A 35 -38.08 -56.39 -8.93
C GLN A 35 -36.70 -55.77 -8.64
N MET A 36 -36.40 -54.62 -9.24
CA MET A 36 -35.15 -53.90 -9.00
C MET A 36 -35.17 -53.29 -7.58
N GLY A 37 -34.28 -53.76 -6.72
CA GLY A 37 -34.06 -53.25 -5.37
C GLY A 37 -32.68 -52.60 -5.21
N ASP A 38 -31.97 -52.96 -4.15
CA ASP A 38 -30.62 -52.48 -3.87
C ASP A 38 -29.55 -53.17 -4.74
N GLY A 39 -28.38 -52.52 -4.88
CA GLY A 39 -27.23 -53.13 -5.54
C GLY A 39 -27.34 -53.19 -7.06
N LEU A 40 -27.78 -52.08 -7.68
CA LEU A 40 -27.95 -51.96 -9.12
C LEU A 40 -26.64 -51.58 -9.82
N ALA A 41 -26.51 -52.00 -11.07
CA ALA A 41 -25.41 -51.62 -11.95
C ALA A 41 -25.92 -51.30 -13.35
N ALA A 42 -25.36 -50.25 -13.94
CA ALA A 42 -25.65 -49.84 -15.31
C ALA A 42 -24.44 -50.04 -16.22
N LEU A 43 -24.73 -50.33 -17.49
CA LEU A 43 -23.73 -50.30 -18.56
C LEU A 43 -23.67 -48.91 -19.21
N PRO A 44 -22.62 -48.57 -19.98
CA PRO A 44 -22.51 -47.28 -20.67
C PRO A 44 -23.61 -47.05 -21.72
N CYS A 45 -24.31 -48.11 -22.12
CA CYS A 45 -25.49 -48.03 -22.96
C CYS A 45 -26.75 -47.54 -22.23
N GLY A 46 -26.70 -47.36 -20.90
CA GLY A 46 -27.80 -46.86 -20.07
C GLY A 46 -28.73 -47.93 -19.50
N HIS A 47 -28.53 -49.21 -19.80
CA HIS A 47 -29.36 -50.29 -19.28
C HIS A 47 -28.94 -50.73 -17.87
N VAL A 48 -29.92 -50.94 -17.00
CA VAL A 48 -29.75 -51.23 -15.56
C VAL A 48 -30.14 -52.67 -15.23
N PHE A 49 -29.36 -53.31 -14.36
CA PHE A 49 -29.56 -54.69 -13.87
C PHE A 49 -29.11 -54.79 -12.41
N HIS A 50 -29.45 -55.88 -11.72
CA HIS A 50 -28.75 -56.22 -10.47
C HIS A 50 -27.25 -56.42 -10.74
N HIS A 51 -26.39 -55.94 -9.83
CA HIS A 51 -24.95 -56.06 -9.97
C HIS A 51 -24.50 -57.50 -10.21
N ILE A 52 -25.07 -58.45 -9.45
CA ILE A 52 -24.73 -59.88 -9.54
C ILE A 52 -25.19 -60.46 -10.88
N CYS A 53 -26.42 -60.14 -11.31
CA CYS A 53 -26.96 -60.61 -12.59
C CYS A 53 -26.13 -60.10 -13.77
N LEU A 54 -25.73 -58.82 -13.75
CA LEU A 54 -24.88 -58.24 -14.77
C LEU A 54 -23.50 -58.89 -14.82
N GLU A 55 -22.90 -59.17 -13.65
CA GLU A 55 -21.61 -59.83 -13.55
C GLU A 55 -21.63 -61.24 -14.16
N GLN A 56 -22.67 -62.03 -13.87
CA GLN A 56 -22.86 -63.35 -14.46
C GLN A 56 -23.18 -63.31 -15.96
N ALA A 57 -23.88 -62.27 -16.43
CA ALA A 57 -24.16 -62.09 -17.85
C ALA A 57 -22.89 -61.74 -18.62
N LEU A 58 -22.08 -60.81 -18.12
CA LEU A 58 -20.82 -60.40 -18.75
C LEU A 58 -19.74 -61.49 -18.71
N ALA A 59 -19.81 -62.40 -17.73
CA ALA A 59 -18.96 -63.59 -17.70
C ALA A 59 -19.27 -64.58 -18.85
N ARG A 60 -20.51 -64.57 -19.37
CA ARG A 60 -20.95 -65.47 -20.44
C ARG A 60 -20.96 -64.81 -21.82
N TYR A 61 -21.32 -63.53 -21.88
CA TYR A 61 -21.43 -62.76 -23.11
C TYR A 61 -20.89 -61.35 -22.86
N ALA A 62 -19.84 -60.94 -23.56
CA ALA A 62 -19.23 -59.61 -23.46
C ALA A 62 -20.08 -58.50 -24.14
N ALA A 63 -21.40 -58.53 -23.94
CA ALA A 63 -22.35 -57.63 -24.54
C ALA A 63 -23.57 -57.40 -23.64
N CYS A 64 -24.22 -56.25 -23.78
CA CYS A 64 -25.45 -55.92 -23.07
C CYS A 64 -26.60 -56.89 -23.45
N PRO A 65 -27.28 -57.53 -22.48
CA PRO A 65 -28.41 -58.43 -22.77
C PRO A 65 -29.59 -57.77 -23.48
N ILE A 66 -29.75 -56.45 -23.35
CA ILE A 66 -30.88 -55.72 -23.93
C ILE A 66 -30.54 -55.20 -25.34
N CYS A 67 -29.46 -54.45 -25.48
CA CYS A 67 -29.14 -53.77 -26.74
C CYS A 67 -27.96 -54.38 -27.52
N ARG A 68 -27.34 -55.45 -27.01
CA ARG A 68 -26.22 -56.18 -27.62
C ARG A 68 -24.96 -55.35 -27.90
N ARG A 69 -24.87 -54.13 -27.36
CA ARG A 69 -23.64 -53.32 -27.40
C ARG A 69 -22.55 -54.01 -26.59
N GLU A 70 -21.34 -54.08 -27.13
CA GLU A 70 -20.18 -54.64 -26.45
C GLU A 70 -19.98 -53.97 -25.09
N ALA A 71 -19.73 -54.80 -24.08
CA ALA A 71 -19.60 -54.37 -22.70
C ALA A 71 -18.62 -55.29 -21.97
N SER A 72 -17.66 -54.71 -21.27
CA SER A 72 -16.72 -55.43 -20.44
C SER A 72 -17.10 -55.33 -18.96
N PRO A 73 -16.60 -56.23 -18.10
CA PRO A 73 -16.78 -56.11 -16.64
C PRO A 73 -16.28 -54.77 -16.07
N ARG A 74 -15.39 -54.05 -16.76
CA ARG A 74 -14.88 -52.73 -16.32
C ARG A 74 -15.83 -51.58 -16.62
N ASP A 75 -16.77 -51.77 -17.54
CA ASP A 75 -17.67 -50.72 -18.03
C ASP A 75 -18.93 -50.56 -17.16
N ARG A 76 -19.10 -51.41 -16.14
CA ARG A 76 -20.25 -51.36 -15.24
C ARG A 76 -20.09 -50.24 -14.21
N VAL A 77 -21.12 -49.42 -14.07
CA VAL A 77 -21.21 -48.37 -13.05
C VAL A 77 -22.19 -48.83 -11.98
N ARG A 78 -21.75 -48.90 -10.72
CA ARG A 78 -22.65 -49.18 -9.59
C ARG A 78 -23.54 -47.98 -9.32
N LEU A 79 -24.83 -48.22 -9.26
CA LEU A 79 -25.83 -47.20 -8.94
C LEU A 79 -26.21 -47.32 -7.46
N TYR A 80 -26.12 -46.20 -6.75
CA TYR A 80 -26.61 -46.06 -5.38
C TYR A 80 -27.86 -45.18 -5.44
N LEU A 81 -29.01 -45.82 -5.60
CA LEU A 81 -30.30 -45.14 -5.61
C LEU A 81 -30.87 -45.20 -4.20
N SER A 82 -30.88 -44.09 -3.48
CA SER A 82 -31.62 -43.94 -2.23
C SER A 82 -33.09 -43.69 -2.56
N LEU A 83 -33.78 -44.69 -3.09
CA LEU A 83 -35.23 -44.66 -3.21
C LEU A 83 -35.77 -44.94 -1.81
N GLY A 84 -36.37 -43.92 -1.20
CA GLY A 84 -36.98 -44.02 0.12
C GLY A 84 -37.98 -45.16 0.13
N ALA A 85 -37.57 -46.30 0.69
CA ALA A 85 -38.42 -47.44 0.93
C ALA A 85 -39.50 -46.98 1.91
N SER A 86 -40.71 -46.82 1.40
CA SER A 86 -41.90 -46.77 2.23
C SER A 86 -42.00 -48.11 2.95
N ASP A 87 -41.60 -48.11 4.22
CA ASP A 87 -41.85 -49.17 5.18
C ASP A 87 -43.35 -49.45 5.25
N ALA A 88 -43.79 -50.50 4.56
CA ALA A 88 -45.08 -51.13 4.82
C ALA A 88 -45.07 -52.60 4.40
N ASP A 89 -45.02 -53.43 5.43
CA ASP A 89 -45.73 -54.71 5.56
C ASP A 89 -44.96 -56.03 5.30
N ARG A 90 -45.01 -56.82 6.38
CA ARG A 90 -44.96 -58.28 6.53
C ARG A 90 -43.66 -59.04 6.33
N GLY A 91 -43.14 -59.47 7.49
CA GLY A 91 -42.10 -60.46 7.61
C GLY A 91 -42.46 -61.79 6.96
N ASP A 92 -41.43 -62.42 6.43
CA ASP A 92 -41.27 -63.86 6.46
C ASP A 92 -39.84 -64.18 6.89
N ARG A 93 -39.73 -64.93 7.98
CA ARG A 93 -38.47 -65.31 8.61
C ARG A 93 -38.13 -66.71 8.11
N VAL A 94 -37.50 -66.80 6.94
CA VAL A 94 -36.88 -68.05 6.52
C VAL A 94 -35.56 -68.22 7.27
N GLN A 95 -35.60 -69.01 8.33
CA GLN A 95 -34.44 -69.48 9.06
C GLN A 95 -33.66 -70.45 8.17
N HIS A 96 -32.56 -70.01 7.59
CA HIS A 96 -31.46 -70.91 7.24
C HIS A 96 -30.44 -70.84 8.36
N GLY A 97 -30.35 -71.93 9.13
CA GLY A 97 -29.42 -72.08 10.22
C GLY A 97 -27.99 -71.87 9.74
N SER A 98 -27.40 -70.73 10.14
CA SER A 98 -25.97 -70.49 10.10
C SER A 98 -25.53 -70.16 11.52
N SER A 99 -24.45 -70.81 11.94
CA SER A 99 -23.92 -70.85 13.30
C SER A 99 -23.71 -69.45 13.92
N PRO A 100 -24.21 -69.13 15.14
CA PRO A 100 -24.22 -67.76 15.70
C PRO A 100 -22.86 -67.15 16.07
N ARG A 101 -21.75 -67.86 15.81
CA ARG A 101 -20.42 -67.45 16.28
C ARG A 101 -19.67 -66.57 15.27
N HIS A 102 -19.90 -66.74 13.97
CA HIS A 102 -19.13 -66.02 12.94
C HIS A 102 -19.61 -64.58 12.67
N ASP A 103 -20.89 -64.26 12.87
CA ASP A 103 -21.42 -62.91 12.64
C ASP A 103 -21.05 -61.91 13.75
N ALA A 104 -20.90 -62.39 14.99
CA ALA A 104 -20.42 -61.59 16.11
C ALA A 104 -18.96 -61.17 15.91
N ASP A 105 -18.12 -62.06 15.37
CA ASP A 105 -16.70 -61.82 15.12
C ASP A 105 -16.48 -60.87 13.92
N ASN A 106 -17.31 -60.96 12.87
CA ASN A 106 -17.26 -60.05 11.73
C ASN A 106 -17.75 -58.62 12.06
N CYS A 107 -18.78 -58.51 12.91
CA CYS A 107 -19.27 -57.22 13.41
C CYS A 107 -18.27 -56.56 14.37
N ASN A 108 -17.56 -57.35 15.19
CA ASN A 108 -16.51 -56.85 16.08
C ASN A 108 -15.29 -56.32 15.30
N PHE A 109 -14.85 -57.02 14.25
CA PHE A 109 -13.74 -56.54 13.40
C PHE A 109 -14.12 -55.24 12.67
N SER A 110 -15.32 -55.18 12.08
CA SER A 110 -15.81 -53.99 11.38
C SER A 110 -15.94 -52.77 12.31
N LYS A 111 -16.35 -52.97 13.57
CA LYS A 111 -16.42 -51.92 14.60
C LYS A 111 -15.04 -51.41 15.02
N ILE A 112 -14.05 -52.30 15.15
CA ILE A 112 -12.67 -51.91 15.50
C ILE A 112 -12.06 -51.03 14.40
N ILE A 113 -12.21 -51.43 13.14
CA ILE A 113 -11.70 -50.65 11.99
C ILE A 113 -12.44 -49.30 11.86
N ALA A 114 -13.76 -49.27 12.05
CA ALA A 114 -14.52 -48.03 12.06
C ALA A 114 -14.10 -47.11 13.22
N ALA A 115 -13.87 -47.66 14.42
CA ALA A 115 -13.40 -46.90 15.58
C ALA A 115 -11.97 -46.37 15.40
N GLU A 116 -11.10 -47.09 14.69
CA GLU A 116 -9.75 -46.62 14.34
C GLU A 116 -9.84 -45.46 13.34
N ARG A 117 -10.62 -45.61 12.26
CA ARG A 117 -10.83 -44.53 11.27
C ARG A 117 -11.43 -43.27 11.89
N LEU A 118 -12.37 -43.41 12.84
CA LEU A 118 -12.92 -42.27 13.58
C LEU A 118 -11.87 -41.62 14.49
N ARG A 119 -10.95 -42.40 15.09
CA ARG A 119 -9.83 -41.88 15.87
C ARG A 119 -8.85 -41.13 14.98
N GLU A 120 -8.48 -41.67 13.83
CA GLU A 120 -7.64 -41.01 12.83
C GLU A 120 -8.25 -39.68 12.39
N MET A 121 -9.52 -39.69 11.94
CA MET A 121 -10.24 -38.49 11.51
C MET A 121 -10.36 -37.45 12.64
N LYS A 122 -10.54 -37.89 13.90
CA LYS A 122 -10.52 -36.99 15.06
C LYS A 122 -9.15 -36.34 15.24
N THR A 123 -8.06 -37.10 15.13
CA THR A 123 -6.70 -36.52 15.23
C THR A 123 -6.40 -35.54 14.09
N GLU A 124 -6.92 -35.80 12.89
CA GLU A 124 -6.81 -34.87 11.76
C GLU A 124 -7.60 -33.58 12.01
N LEU A 125 -8.81 -33.68 12.56
CA LEU A 125 -9.60 -32.52 12.96
C LEU A 125 -8.91 -31.71 14.06
N ASP A 126 -8.31 -32.37 15.05
CA ASP A 126 -7.54 -31.72 16.12
C ASP A 126 -6.32 -30.97 15.54
N ARG A 127 -5.56 -31.61 14.62
CA ARG A 127 -4.45 -30.97 13.91
C ARG A 127 -4.91 -29.77 13.07
N ALA A 128 -6.04 -29.90 12.38
CA ALA A 128 -6.61 -28.81 11.59
C ALA A 128 -7.03 -27.63 12.47
N ASN A 129 -7.64 -27.90 13.63
CA ASN A 129 -7.99 -26.88 14.62
C ASN A 129 -6.75 -26.19 15.21
N ASP A 130 -5.68 -26.93 15.49
CA ASP A 130 -4.42 -26.35 15.96
C ASP A 130 -3.75 -25.48 14.89
N ASN A 131 -3.76 -25.92 13.63
CA ASN A 131 -3.32 -25.11 12.50
C ASN A 131 -4.14 -23.83 12.36
N GLN A 132 -5.47 -23.91 12.50
CA GLN A 132 -6.35 -22.74 12.47
C GLN A 132 -6.05 -21.76 13.62
N ARG A 133 -5.79 -22.26 14.83
CA ARG A 133 -5.38 -21.43 15.97
C ARG A 133 -4.04 -20.73 15.74
N LEU A 134 -3.06 -21.44 15.19
CA LEU A 134 -1.76 -20.87 14.85
C LEU A 134 -1.91 -19.78 13.79
N LEU A 135 -2.61 -20.07 12.70
CA LEU A 135 -2.90 -19.10 11.63
C LEU A 135 -3.62 -17.87 12.18
N GLY A 136 -4.59 -18.05 13.09
CA GLY A 136 -5.27 -16.95 13.78
C GLY A 136 -4.29 -16.05 14.56
N ARG A 137 -3.37 -16.64 15.32
CA ARG A 137 -2.32 -15.88 16.06
C ARG A 137 -1.38 -15.14 15.11
N HIS A 138 -0.95 -15.79 14.03
CA HIS A 138 -0.08 -15.18 13.02
C HIS A 138 -0.78 -14.04 12.29
N SER A 139 -2.03 -14.24 11.88
CA SER A 139 -2.88 -13.21 11.26
C SER A 139 -3.05 -12.01 12.18
N HIS A 140 -3.41 -12.23 13.45
CA HIS A 140 -3.55 -11.15 14.42
C HIS A 140 -2.23 -10.38 14.61
N ARG A 141 -1.09 -11.08 14.73
CA ARG A 141 0.23 -10.44 14.85
C ARG A 141 0.55 -9.56 13.64
N LEU A 142 0.22 -10.01 12.43
CA LEU A 142 0.43 -9.23 11.21
C LEU A 142 -0.51 -8.03 11.14
N GLN A 143 -1.79 -8.21 11.49
CA GLN A 143 -2.76 -7.12 11.59
C GLN A 143 -2.30 -6.05 12.57
N SER A 144 -1.90 -6.42 13.79
CA SER A 144 -1.38 -5.46 14.77
C SER A 144 -0.11 -4.75 14.30
N LYS A 145 0.73 -5.39 13.49
CA LYS A 145 1.90 -4.72 12.87
C LYS A 145 1.47 -3.70 11.83
N LEU A 146 0.53 -4.08 10.95
CA LEU A 146 -0.03 -3.18 9.93
C LEU A 146 -0.71 -1.97 10.57
N GLU A 147 -1.49 -2.17 11.64
CA GLU A 147 -2.14 -1.09 12.38
C GLU A 147 -1.13 -0.12 13.00
N ARG A 148 -0.06 -0.64 13.63
CA ARG A 148 1.02 0.22 14.17
C ARG A 148 1.71 1.00 13.07
N GLN A 149 1.99 0.38 11.93
CA GLN A 149 2.60 1.07 10.79
C GLN A 149 1.66 2.13 10.21
N ALA A 150 0.36 1.86 10.12
CA ALA A 150 -0.63 2.84 9.68
C ALA A 150 -0.70 4.05 10.64
N GLN A 151 -0.73 3.81 11.95
CA GLN A 151 -0.67 4.87 12.96
C GLN A 151 0.64 5.68 12.88
N GLN A 152 1.77 5.01 12.64
CA GLN A 152 3.04 5.71 12.42
C GLN A 152 2.99 6.62 11.19
N LEU A 153 2.42 6.15 10.08
CA LEU A 153 2.26 6.95 8.86
C LEU A 153 1.38 8.18 9.12
N GLU A 154 0.23 7.99 9.75
CA GLU A 154 -0.68 9.10 10.12
C GLU A 154 0.00 10.13 11.04
N GLN A 155 0.75 9.67 12.04
CA GLN A 155 1.53 10.56 12.90
C GLN A 155 2.60 11.33 12.12
N THR A 156 3.31 10.67 11.20
CA THR A 156 4.30 11.35 10.36
C THR A 156 3.66 12.35 9.41
N GLU A 157 2.48 12.05 8.88
CA GLU A 157 1.73 12.95 8.02
C GLU A 157 1.33 14.22 8.80
N HIS A 158 0.77 14.09 9.99
CA HIS A 158 0.46 15.22 10.85
C HIS A 158 1.69 16.08 11.18
N ARG A 159 2.84 15.46 11.43
CA ARG A 159 4.11 16.18 11.66
C ARG A 159 4.56 16.95 10.41
N LEU A 160 4.47 16.34 9.23
CA LEU A 160 4.81 17.00 7.97
C LEU A 160 3.87 18.19 7.70
N GLN A 161 2.57 18.03 7.94
CA GLN A 161 1.61 19.13 7.82
C GLN A 161 1.91 20.29 8.77
N HIS A 162 2.34 20.01 10.00
CA HIS A 162 2.77 21.05 10.94
C HIS A 162 3.99 21.82 10.42
N ILE A 163 5.04 21.11 10.01
CA ILE A 163 6.26 21.71 9.45
C ILE A 163 5.94 22.54 8.21
N GLN A 164 5.02 22.08 7.37
CA GLN A 164 4.58 22.82 6.19
C GLN A 164 3.94 24.16 6.57
N ARG A 165 3.06 24.18 7.58
CA ARG A 165 2.46 25.45 8.07
C ARG A 165 3.51 26.40 8.64
N ASP A 166 4.50 25.89 9.36
CA ASP A 166 5.59 26.70 9.90
C ASP A 166 6.44 27.30 8.76
N LEU A 167 6.72 26.51 7.73
CA LEU A 167 7.44 26.96 6.53
C LEU A 167 6.66 28.05 5.80
N ASP A 168 5.35 27.89 5.63
CA ASP A 168 4.50 28.88 4.98
C ASP A 168 4.45 30.18 5.78
N SER A 169 4.34 30.10 7.11
CA SER A 169 4.42 31.26 8.01
C SER A 169 5.77 31.98 7.91
N ALA A 170 6.87 31.23 7.95
CA ALA A 170 8.22 31.78 7.80
C ALA A 170 8.43 32.45 6.42
N ASN A 171 7.87 31.86 5.35
CA ASN A 171 7.92 32.44 4.01
C ASN A 171 7.15 33.76 3.93
N VAL A 172 5.99 33.87 4.58
CA VAL A 172 5.24 35.14 4.67
C VAL A 172 6.06 36.19 5.42
N GLN A 173 6.71 35.82 6.52
CA GLN A 173 7.59 36.73 7.26
C GLN A 173 8.78 37.18 6.41
N LEU A 174 9.44 36.26 5.70
CA LEU A 174 10.57 36.58 4.83
C LEU A 174 10.17 37.59 3.74
N LYS A 175 9.02 37.39 3.08
CA LYS A 175 8.48 38.33 2.09
C LYS A 175 8.16 39.71 2.69
N ARG A 176 7.75 39.76 3.96
CA ARG A 176 7.54 41.03 4.67
C ARG A 176 8.87 41.74 4.91
N TRP A 177 9.88 41.02 5.40
CA TRP A 177 11.22 41.58 5.65
C TRP A 177 11.91 42.04 4.37
N GLN A 178 11.77 41.31 3.27
CA GLN A 178 12.28 41.71 1.95
C GLN A 178 11.72 43.07 1.52
N ARG A 179 10.40 43.27 1.63
CA ARG A 179 9.77 44.57 1.31
C ARG A 179 10.27 45.71 2.19
N ILE A 180 10.45 45.46 3.49
CA ILE A 180 11.01 46.46 4.41
C ILE A 180 12.45 46.80 4.01
N ALA A 181 13.26 45.80 3.63
CA ALA A 181 14.63 46.01 3.20
C ALA A 181 14.70 46.81 1.88
N GLU A 182 13.83 46.51 0.90
CA GLU A 182 13.73 47.26 -0.36
C GLU A 182 13.37 48.73 -0.11
N LEU A 183 12.36 48.99 0.73
CA LEU A 183 11.98 50.34 1.12
C LEU A 183 13.11 51.08 1.85
N GLY A 184 13.80 50.40 2.76
CA GLY A 184 14.95 50.95 3.48
C GLY A 184 16.12 51.28 2.54
N PHE A 185 16.40 50.42 1.56
CA PHE A 185 17.42 50.67 0.55
C PHE A 185 17.05 51.88 -0.33
N HIS A 186 15.80 51.96 -0.79
CA HIS A 186 15.33 53.09 -1.59
C HIS A 186 15.42 54.41 -0.81
N GLN A 187 14.95 54.43 0.45
CA GLN A 187 15.05 55.62 1.31
C GLN A 187 16.52 56.04 1.54
N SER A 188 17.41 55.09 1.82
CA SER A 188 18.84 55.38 1.98
C SER A 188 19.46 55.92 0.69
N SER A 189 19.09 55.37 -0.47
CA SER A 189 19.53 55.86 -1.77
C SER A 189 19.07 57.29 -2.04
N MET A 190 17.78 57.59 -1.79
CA MET A 190 17.24 58.94 -1.93
C MET A 190 17.92 59.94 -0.98
N ALA A 191 18.14 59.55 0.29
CA ALA A 191 18.84 60.40 1.25
C ALA A 191 20.28 60.70 0.81
N LYS A 192 21.02 59.70 0.31
CA LYS A 192 22.37 59.90 -0.24
C LYS A 192 22.37 60.83 -1.44
N ALA A 193 21.42 60.68 -2.37
CA ALA A 193 21.30 61.56 -3.53
C ALA A 193 21.01 63.01 -3.10
N ALA A 194 20.12 63.21 -2.12
CA ALA A 194 19.83 64.52 -1.56
C ALA A 194 21.04 65.15 -0.86
N HIS A 195 21.84 64.35 -0.13
CA HIS A 195 23.10 64.82 0.46
C HIS A 195 24.09 65.29 -0.60
N VAL A 196 24.30 64.50 -1.67
CA VAL A 196 25.20 64.89 -2.77
C VAL A 196 24.72 66.17 -3.47
N ASP A 197 23.41 66.32 -3.71
CA ASP A 197 22.86 67.56 -4.29
C ASP A 197 23.08 68.78 -3.37
N LEU A 198 22.91 68.59 -2.06
CA LEU A 198 23.19 69.65 -1.09
C LEU A 198 24.68 70.02 -1.07
N GLU A 199 25.58 69.03 -1.07
CA GLU A 199 27.03 69.24 -1.16
C GLU A 199 27.38 70.07 -2.40
N VAL A 200 26.86 69.72 -3.58
CA VAL A 200 27.07 70.47 -4.83
C VAL A 200 26.58 71.92 -4.71
N ARG A 201 25.42 72.15 -4.08
CA ARG A 201 24.88 73.51 -3.87
C ARG A 201 25.71 74.32 -2.89
N VAL A 202 26.21 73.70 -1.81
CA VAL A 202 27.10 74.34 -0.83
C VAL A 202 28.41 74.73 -1.52
N GLN A 203 29.01 73.81 -2.28
CA GLN A 203 30.24 74.05 -3.05
C GLN A 203 30.06 75.21 -4.03
N ALA A 204 28.99 75.20 -4.83
CA ALA A 204 28.69 76.26 -5.80
C ALA A 204 28.46 77.63 -5.13
N THR A 205 27.91 77.64 -3.91
CA THR A 205 27.71 78.86 -3.14
C THR A 205 29.03 79.39 -2.57
N ALA A 206 29.87 78.49 -2.05
CA ALA A 206 31.22 78.82 -1.61
C ALA A 206 32.06 79.41 -2.76
N ASP A 207 32.03 78.81 -3.95
CA ASP A 207 32.73 79.31 -5.14
C ASP A 207 32.28 80.72 -5.53
N ARG A 208 30.97 80.99 -5.46
CA ARG A 208 30.42 82.34 -5.69
C ARG A 208 30.91 83.35 -4.66
N MET A 209 30.98 82.97 -3.39
CA MET A 209 31.50 83.82 -2.31
C MET A 209 33.00 84.08 -2.49
N LEU A 210 33.80 83.03 -2.75
CA LEU A 210 35.24 83.14 -2.98
C LEU A 210 35.58 84.06 -4.15
N LYS A 211 34.84 83.96 -5.26
CA LYS A 211 35.00 84.88 -6.40
C LYS A 211 34.81 86.34 -5.97
N LYS A 212 33.80 86.65 -5.13
CA LYS A 212 33.57 88.01 -4.62
C LYS A 212 34.66 88.46 -3.64
N VAL A 213 35.07 87.59 -2.72
CA VAL A 213 36.13 87.87 -1.73
C VAL A 213 37.45 88.19 -2.44
N ARG A 214 37.88 87.36 -3.40
CA ARG A 214 39.10 87.58 -4.20
C ARG A 214 39.04 88.85 -5.03
N ALA A 215 37.89 89.16 -5.64
CA ALA A 215 37.72 90.39 -6.40
C ALA A 215 37.86 91.63 -5.50
N HIS A 216 37.29 91.58 -4.30
CA HIS A 216 37.39 92.67 -3.32
C HIS A 216 38.81 92.76 -2.72
N GLU A 217 39.50 91.64 -2.52
CA GLU A 217 40.90 91.63 -2.05
C GLU A 217 41.83 92.37 -3.04
N GLN A 218 41.63 92.18 -4.35
CA GLN A 218 42.39 92.89 -5.40
C GLN A 218 42.14 94.41 -5.41
N GLN A 219 41.00 94.88 -4.87
CA GLN A 219 40.65 96.30 -4.83
C GLN A 219 41.21 97.02 -3.58
N VAL A 220 41.58 96.28 -2.52
CA VAL A 220 42.03 96.84 -1.25
C VAL A 220 43.55 97.01 -1.24
N ARG A 221 44.02 98.22 -0.88
CA ARG A 221 45.47 98.55 -0.82
C ARG A 221 46.07 98.48 0.58
N CYS A 222 45.27 98.40 1.65
CA CYS A 222 45.72 98.31 3.03
C CYS A 222 46.07 96.87 3.43
N SER A 223 47.25 96.64 4.01
CA SER A 223 47.73 95.31 4.43
C SER A 223 46.81 94.63 5.44
N SER A 224 46.37 95.34 6.48
CA SER A 224 45.48 94.80 7.52
C SER A 224 44.10 94.41 6.96
N CYS A 225 43.55 95.20 6.02
CA CYS A 225 42.29 94.86 5.38
C CYS A 225 42.44 93.66 4.43
N ARG A 226 43.61 93.49 3.79
CA ARG A 226 43.93 92.31 2.98
C ARG A 226 43.97 91.04 3.82
N GLU A 227 44.64 91.09 4.98
CA GLU A 227 44.73 89.99 5.93
C GLU A 227 43.35 89.50 6.37
N ARG A 228 42.46 90.42 6.76
CA ARG A 228 41.07 90.09 7.12
C ARG A 228 40.30 89.43 5.97
N MET A 229 40.56 89.80 4.71
CA MET A 229 39.94 89.15 3.56
C MET A 229 40.48 87.73 3.33
N THR A 230 41.77 87.48 3.58
CA THR A 230 42.32 86.11 3.54
C THR A 230 41.77 85.21 4.64
N ASP A 231 41.44 85.77 5.82
CA ASP A 231 40.78 85.04 6.90
C ASP A 231 39.35 84.65 6.50
N VAL A 232 38.63 85.56 5.83
CA VAL A 232 37.30 85.27 5.28
C VAL A 232 37.36 84.19 4.20
N GLU A 233 38.35 84.24 3.30
CA GLU A 233 38.56 83.18 2.31
C GLU A 233 38.85 81.82 2.96
N ARG A 234 39.73 81.79 3.98
CA ARG A 234 39.99 80.57 4.77
C ARG A 234 38.72 80.06 5.45
N ALA A 235 37.89 80.93 5.99
CA ALA A 235 36.62 80.55 6.63
C ALA A 235 35.61 79.96 5.62
N VAL A 236 35.50 80.52 4.42
CA VAL A 236 34.61 80.01 3.36
C VAL A 236 35.09 78.64 2.85
N LEU A 237 36.40 78.45 2.67
CA LEU A 237 36.98 77.15 2.29
C LEU A 237 36.79 76.10 3.39
N ALA A 238 36.98 76.49 4.66
CA ALA A 238 36.73 75.62 5.80
C ALA A 238 35.27 75.17 5.85
N PHE A 239 34.32 76.10 5.67
CA PHE A 239 32.89 75.80 5.61
C PHE A 239 32.51 74.85 4.47
N ALA A 240 33.06 75.07 3.26
CA ALA A 240 32.84 74.18 2.13
C ALA A 240 33.40 72.76 2.36
N SER A 241 34.60 72.67 2.95
CA SER A 241 35.23 71.38 3.25
C SER A 241 34.55 70.61 4.40
N ALA A 242 33.99 71.32 5.38
CA ALA A 242 33.23 70.74 6.48
C ALA A 242 31.88 70.16 6.04
N ALA A 243 31.35 70.58 4.88
CA ALA A 243 30.18 69.99 4.26
C ALA A 243 30.48 68.68 3.49
N GLY A 244 31.76 68.34 3.29
CA GLY A 244 32.19 67.08 2.68
C GLY A 244 31.97 65.86 3.59
N PRO A 245 32.17 64.63 3.07
CA PRO A 245 31.78 63.41 3.77
C PRO A 245 32.50 63.29 5.11
N ALA A 246 31.72 63.22 6.20
CA ALA A 246 32.22 62.83 7.51
C ALA A 246 32.98 61.49 7.39
N PRO A 247 34.10 61.31 8.13
CA PRO A 247 34.85 60.06 8.09
C PRO A 247 33.92 58.88 8.38
N ARG A 248 33.91 57.90 7.46
CA ARG A 248 33.03 56.72 7.54
C ARG A 248 33.22 56.05 8.90
N SER A 249 32.13 55.82 9.63
CA SER A 249 32.17 55.08 10.89
C SER A 249 32.80 53.69 10.69
N PRO A 250 33.60 53.16 11.64
CA PRO A 250 34.32 51.88 11.51
C PRO A 250 33.43 50.64 11.30
N CYS A 251 32.11 50.75 11.53
CA CYS A 251 31.16 49.65 11.40
C CYS A 251 31.05 49.12 9.95
N CYS A 252 31.11 50.00 8.95
CA CYS A 252 30.76 49.63 7.57
C CYS A 252 31.92 48.97 6.78
N GLN A 253 33.15 48.94 7.31
CA GLN A 253 34.29 48.28 6.66
C GLN A 253 34.28 46.75 6.80
N ARG A 254 33.49 46.19 7.74
CA ARG A 254 33.40 44.73 7.96
C ARG A 254 32.40 44.00 7.04
N HIS A 255 31.63 44.72 6.21
CA HIS A 255 30.61 44.12 5.34
C HIS A 255 31.04 43.88 3.88
N HIS A 256 32.24 44.31 3.48
CA HIS A 256 32.86 43.86 2.24
C HIS A 256 33.88 42.75 2.55
N ARG A 257 33.37 41.54 2.79
CA ARG A 257 34.21 40.33 2.67
C ARG A 257 34.17 39.91 1.20
N PRO A 258 35.31 39.76 0.50
CA PRO A 258 35.32 39.15 -0.83
C PRO A 258 34.71 37.75 -0.72
N GLU A 259 33.89 37.35 -1.69
CA GLU A 259 33.40 35.98 -1.78
C GLU A 259 34.58 35.02 -1.84
N GLU A 260 34.87 34.32 -0.73
CA GLU A 260 35.74 33.15 -0.76
C GLU A 260 34.96 31.97 -1.36
N PRO A 261 35.56 31.20 -2.29
CA PRO A 261 34.87 30.10 -2.96
C PRO A 261 34.49 29.02 -1.94
N ARG A 262 33.25 28.53 -2.05
CA ARG A 262 32.65 27.48 -1.19
C ARG A 262 33.61 26.29 -1.01
N ALA A 263 34.26 26.22 0.15
CA ALA A 263 34.86 25.00 0.65
C ALA A 263 33.73 24.05 1.11
N THR A 264 33.50 23.01 0.33
CA THR A 264 32.69 21.85 0.72
C THR A 264 33.33 21.17 1.93
N THR A 265 32.72 21.32 3.10
CA THR A 265 32.95 20.49 4.28
C THR A 265 31.56 19.98 4.69
N THR A 266 31.29 18.69 4.91
CA THR A 266 31.91 17.84 5.92
C THR A 266 31.41 16.40 5.70
N ARG A 267 32.34 15.44 5.55
CA ARG A 267 32.05 14.04 5.90
C ARG A 267 32.18 13.93 7.42
N ARG A 268 31.11 13.48 8.09
CA ARG A 268 31.14 13.04 9.49
C ARG A 268 32.11 11.85 9.65
N PRO A 269 32.94 11.79 10.70
CA PRO A 269 33.65 10.57 11.04
C PRO A 269 32.68 9.59 11.74
N GLU A 270 32.60 8.36 11.22
CA GLU A 270 31.85 7.27 11.85
C GLU A 270 32.50 6.85 13.18
N PRO A 271 31.71 6.50 14.21
CA PRO A 271 32.27 5.97 15.45
C PRO A 271 32.77 4.53 15.25
N SER A 272 34.01 4.31 15.69
CA SER A 272 34.76 3.06 15.66
C SER A 272 34.01 1.89 16.29
N ARG A 273 33.80 0.83 15.48
CA ARG A 273 33.30 -0.47 15.95
C ARG A 273 34.26 -1.08 16.97
N ARG A 274 33.89 -1.08 18.25
CA ARG A 274 34.51 -1.95 19.27
C ARG A 274 34.19 -3.40 18.92
N ARG A 275 35.20 -4.15 18.47
CA ARG A 275 35.16 -5.62 18.37
C ARG A 275 34.98 -6.20 19.78
N ARG A 276 33.81 -6.77 20.06
CA ARG A 276 33.65 -7.70 21.18
C ARG A 276 34.36 -9.01 20.81
N ARG A 277 35.41 -9.37 21.55
CA ARG A 277 35.98 -10.72 21.54
C ARG A 277 34.98 -11.65 22.23
N GLY A 278 34.58 -12.73 21.57
CA GLY A 278 33.82 -13.81 22.19
C GLY A 278 34.75 -14.70 23.04
N PRO A 279 34.23 -15.39 24.06
CA PRO A 279 35.05 -16.19 24.97
C PRO A 279 34.96 -17.66 24.58
N TYR A 280 35.81 -18.13 23.66
CA TYR A 280 36.12 -19.56 23.52
C TYR A 280 37.47 -19.66 22.81
N ASP A 281 38.53 -19.64 23.61
CA ASP A 281 39.87 -20.11 23.28
C ASP A 281 40.60 -20.35 24.61
N SER A 282 40.43 -21.56 25.16
CA SER A 282 41.33 -22.33 26.02
C SER A 282 40.63 -23.61 26.46
#